data_AF-A0A7X7XCH4-F1
#
_entry.id   AF-A0A7X7XCH4-F1
#
_cell.length_a   1.000
_cell.length_b   1.000
_cell.length_c   1.000
_cell.angle_alpha   90.00
_cell.angle_beta   90.00
_cell.angle_gamma   90.00
#
_symmetry.space_group_name_H-M   'P 1'
#
loop_
_entity.id
_entity.type
_entity.pdbx_description
1 polymer ?
#
loop_
_entity_poly.entity_id
_entity_poly.type
_entity_poly.pdbx_seq_one_letter_code
_entity_poly.pdbx_strand_id
1 'polypeptide(L)'
;MREVPLSIDSKVWTGSFLTGRPDAVIKKGPWVIPVEFKSANHGEPMESHRLQLLCYCLLLEEKGYKVPYGILRYREKKFKIRWNKRTKRYLTKIAK
;
A
#
# COMPACT_ATOMS: atom_id res chain seq x y z
N MET A 1 17.80 -13.51 -7.00
CA MET A 1 16.86 -12.41 -7.31
C MET A 1 17.14 -11.32 -6.29
N ARG A 2 17.86 -10.24 -6.67
CA ARG A 2 18.44 -9.28 -5.71
C ARG A 2 17.33 -8.66 -4.85
N GLU A 3 17.47 -8.78 -3.54
CA GLU A 3 16.62 -8.07 -2.59
C GLU A 3 16.78 -6.58 -2.87
N VAL A 4 15.69 -5.96 -3.31
CA VAL A 4 15.63 -4.51 -3.51
C VAL A 4 15.71 -3.90 -2.11
N PRO A 5 16.55 -2.87 -1.89
CA PRO A 5 16.62 -2.19 -0.62
C PRO A 5 15.22 -1.85 -0.10
N LEU A 6 14.94 -2.26 1.14
CA LEU A 6 13.77 -1.91 1.93
C LEU A 6 13.86 -0.43 2.35
N SER A 7 13.93 0.50 1.39
CA SER A 7 13.90 1.94 1.64
C SER A 7 13.93 2.68 0.30
N ILE A 8 12.83 3.33 -0.06
CA ILE A 8 12.86 4.74 -0.45
C ILE A 8 11.69 5.40 0.28
N ASP A 9 12.03 5.89 1.48
CA ASP A 9 11.35 6.96 2.22
C ASP A 9 9.98 6.62 2.85
N SER A 10 9.97 6.45 4.18
CA SER A 10 8.79 6.58 5.04
C SER A 10 8.32 8.04 5.11
N LYS A 11 8.22 8.72 3.97
CA LYS A 11 7.77 10.11 3.92
C LYS A 11 6.26 10.17 3.97
N VAL A 12 5.76 11.33 4.34
CA VAL A 12 4.34 11.64 4.19
C VAL A 12 4.04 11.84 2.71
N TRP A 13 3.01 11.18 2.22
CA TRP A 13 2.48 11.32 0.87
C TRP A 13 1.14 12.02 0.94
N THR A 14 1.02 13.14 0.23
CA THR A 14 -0.22 13.91 0.11
C THR A 14 -0.76 13.79 -1.30
N GLY A 15 -2.00 13.34 -1.40
CA GLY A 15 -2.77 13.19 -2.62
C GLY A 15 -3.91 14.18 -2.72
N SER A 16 -4.87 13.92 -3.60
CA SER A 16 -5.99 14.85 -3.83
C SER A 16 -6.98 14.89 -2.66
N PHE A 17 -7.18 13.76 -1.99
CA PHE A 17 -8.17 13.60 -0.90
C PHE A 17 -7.59 13.01 0.39
N LEU A 18 -6.38 12.44 0.32
CA LEU A 18 -5.78 11.71 1.42
C LEU A 18 -4.37 12.23 1.69
N THR A 19 -3.94 12.13 2.93
CA THR A 19 -2.53 12.24 3.33
C THR A 19 -2.19 11.04 4.20
N GLY A 20 -1.00 10.46 4.02
CA GLY A 20 -0.59 9.33 4.83
C GLY A 20 0.88 8.96 4.67
N ARG A 21 1.41 8.21 5.63
CA ARG A 21 2.78 7.71 5.66
C ARG A 21 2.76 6.18 5.65
N PRO A 22 3.14 5.52 4.54
CA PRO A 22 3.38 4.08 4.53
C PRO A 22 4.56 3.74 5.45
N ASP A 23 4.51 2.59 6.11
CA ASP A 23 5.65 2.11 6.90
C ASP A 23 6.90 1.87 6.04
N ALA A 24 6.70 1.32 4.83
CA ALA A 24 7.76 1.21 3.84
C ALA A 24 7.22 1.22 2.41
N VAL A 25 8.11 1.51 1.47
CA VAL A 25 7.86 1.43 0.03
C VAL A 25 9.02 0.70 -0.63
N ILE A 26 8.73 -0.28 -1.47
CA ILE A 26 9.74 -1.08 -2.18
C ILE A 26 9.62 -0.91 -3.70
N LYS A 27 10.76 -0.89 -4.40
CA LYS A 27 10.83 -0.79 -5.87
C LYS A 27 11.10 -2.14 -6.53
N LYS A 28 10.08 -2.83 -7.03
CA LYS A 28 10.25 -4.14 -7.70
C LYS A 28 10.19 -3.99 -9.21
N GLY A 29 11.35 -3.84 -9.86
CA GLY A 29 11.43 -3.57 -11.30
C GLY A 29 10.74 -2.24 -11.63
N PRO A 30 9.72 -2.21 -12.52
CA PRO A 30 8.97 -0.99 -12.82
C PRO A 30 7.91 -0.65 -11.76
N TRP A 31 7.72 -1.51 -10.76
CA TRP A 31 6.65 -1.36 -9.78
C TRP A 31 7.13 -0.70 -8.50
N VAL A 32 6.27 0.14 -7.92
CA VAL A 32 6.43 0.69 -6.59
C VAL A 32 5.32 0.09 -5.72
N ILE A 33 5.69 -0.52 -4.60
CA ILE A 33 4.78 -1.34 -3.79
C ILE A 33 4.84 -0.82 -2.35
N PRO A 34 3.72 -0.28 -1.80
CA PRO A 34 3.67 0.07 -0.39
C PRO A 34 3.62 -1.20 0.47
N VAL A 35 4.20 -1.12 1.66
CA VAL A 35 4.20 -2.16 2.68
C VAL A 35 3.64 -1.55 3.96
N GLU A 36 2.65 -2.24 4.55
CA GLU A 36 2.07 -1.91 5.85
C GLU A 36 2.36 -3.06 6.81
N PHE A 37 2.91 -2.74 7.99
CA PHE A 37 3.18 -3.70 9.04
C PHE A 37 2.09 -3.64 10.10
N LYS A 38 1.73 -4.81 10.62
CA LYS A 38 0.76 -4.95 11.72
C LYS A 38 1.32 -5.92 12.75
N SER A 39 1.26 -5.53 14.01
CA SER A 39 1.68 -6.35 15.14
C SER A 39 0.71 -7.51 15.42
N ALA A 40 -0.54 -7.41 15.01
CA ALA A 40 -1.48 -8.51 15.14
C ALA A 40 -1.11 -9.71 14.24
N ASN A 41 -1.51 -10.92 14.62
CA ASN A 41 -1.35 -12.13 13.82
C ASN A 41 -2.73 -12.67 13.41
N HIS A 42 -3.28 -12.15 12.32
CA HIS A 42 -4.57 -12.62 11.79
C HIS A 42 -4.37 -13.70 10.73
N GLY A 43 -5.28 -14.68 10.71
CA GLY A 43 -5.33 -15.72 9.68
C GLY A 43 -5.51 -15.15 8.27
N GLU A 44 -6.21 -14.02 8.17
CA GLU A 44 -6.49 -13.28 6.94
C GLU A 44 -6.36 -11.76 7.15
N PRO A 45 -6.18 -10.97 6.09
CA PRO A 45 -6.20 -9.51 6.17
C PRO A 45 -7.54 -9.00 6.72
N MET A 46 -7.52 -8.19 7.78
CA MET A 46 -8.71 -7.47 8.21
C MET A 46 -9.08 -6.42 7.15
N GLU A 47 -10.36 -6.12 7.01
CA GLU A 47 -10.82 -5.16 6.02
C GLU A 47 -10.24 -3.76 6.25
N SER A 48 -10.20 -3.29 7.49
CA SER A 48 -9.58 -2.01 7.86
C SER A 48 -8.10 -1.95 7.45
N HIS A 49 -7.33 -3.01 7.70
CA HIS A 49 -5.92 -3.10 7.31
C HIS A 49 -5.74 -3.13 5.79
N ARG A 50 -6.64 -3.83 5.07
CA ARG A 50 -6.66 -3.80 3.60
C ARG A 50 -6.91 -2.39 3.09
N LEU A 51 -7.94 -1.71 3.61
CA LEU A 51 -8.30 -0.36 3.18
C LEU A 51 -7.19 0.64 3.45
N GLN A 52 -6.57 0.62 4.62
CA GLN A 52 -5.43 1.49 4.94
C GLN A 52 -4.27 1.30 3.92
N LEU A 53 -3.90 0.05 3.64
CA LEU A 53 -2.86 -0.24 2.64
C LEU A 53 -3.24 0.22 1.22
N LEU A 54 -4.52 0.08 0.86
CA LEU A 54 -5.02 0.52 -0.44
C LEU A 54 -5.04 2.05 -0.57
N CYS A 55 -5.20 2.80 0.52
CA CYS A 55 -5.01 4.25 0.53
C CYS A 55 -3.56 4.62 0.14
N TYR A 56 -2.56 3.88 0.60
CA TYR A 56 -1.17 4.11 0.17
C TYR A 56 -0.94 3.75 -1.31
N CYS A 57 -1.65 2.73 -1.82
CA CYS A 57 -1.62 2.42 -3.25
C CYS A 57 -2.15 3.60 -4.08
N LEU A 58 -3.26 4.21 -3.64
CA LEU A 58 -3.84 5.39 -4.27
C LEU A 58 -2.84 6.56 -4.26
N LEU A 59 -2.26 6.89 -3.10
CA LEU A 59 -1.32 7.99 -2.95
C LEU A 59 -0.10 7.85 -3.88
N LEU A 60 0.46 6.64 -3.98
CA LEU A 60 1.59 6.37 -4.88
C LEU A 60 1.18 6.44 -6.35
N GLU A 61 0.00 5.92 -6.72
CA GLU A 61 -0.51 6.02 -8.08
C GLU A 61 -0.75 7.49 -8.49
N GLU A 62 -1.27 8.34 -7.60
CA GLU A 62 -1.46 9.77 -7.86
C GLU A 62 -0.13 10.52 -8.09
N LYS A 63 0.99 9.99 -7.59
CA LYS A 63 2.34 10.52 -7.90
C LYS A 63 2.93 9.94 -9.19
N GLY A 64 2.15 9.18 -9.96
CA GLY A 64 2.55 8.62 -11.25
C GLY A 64 3.27 7.28 -11.17
N TYR A 65 3.34 6.64 -9.99
CA TYR A 65 3.97 5.32 -9.88
C TYR A 65 3.06 4.19 -10.37
N LYS A 66 3.69 3.14 -10.90
CA LYS A 66 3.00 1.90 -11.28
C LYS A 66 2.85 0.98 -10.06
N VAL A 67 1.65 0.93 -9.49
CA VAL A 67 1.35 0.17 -8.27
C VAL A 67 0.38 -1.00 -8.59
N PRO A 68 0.85 -2.25 -8.75
CA PRO A 68 -0.06 -3.37 -9.03
C PRO A 68 -0.74 -3.94 -7.78
N TYR A 69 -0.12 -3.78 -6.61
CA TYR A 69 -0.58 -4.28 -5.32
C TYR A 69 0.18 -3.61 -4.17
N GLY A 70 -0.38 -3.69 -2.96
CA GLY A 70 0.33 -3.44 -1.71
C GLY A 70 0.67 -4.74 -0.98
N ILE A 71 1.56 -4.66 0.00
CA ILE A 71 1.90 -5.77 0.89
C ILE A 71 1.42 -5.46 2.31
N LEU A 72 0.56 -6.32 2.86
CA LEU A 72 0.23 -6.30 4.28
C LEU A 72 1.07 -7.37 4.98
N ARG A 73 1.86 -6.99 5.99
CA ARG A 73 2.72 -7.89 6.74
C ARG A 73 2.29 -7.94 8.20
N TYR A 74 1.67 -9.05 8.56
CA TYR A 74 1.54 -9.47 9.96
C TYR A 74 2.83 -10.12 10.45
N ARG A 75 2.94 -10.39 11.75
CA ARG A 75 4.16 -10.98 12.36
C ARG A 75 4.67 -12.21 11.61
N GLU A 76 3.77 -13.14 11.27
CA GLU A 76 4.12 -14.42 10.64
C GLU A 76 3.68 -14.53 9.18
N LYS A 77 2.75 -13.68 8.74
CA LYS A 77 2.08 -13.82 7.45
C LYS A 77 2.20 -12.57 6.60
N LYS A 78 2.29 -12.78 5.29
CA LYS A 78 2.38 -11.72 4.29
C LYS A 78 1.31 -11.91 3.23
N PHE A 79 0.53 -10.86 3.00
CA PHE A 79 -0.54 -10.86 2.01
C PHE A 79 -0.28 -9.79 0.94
N LYS A 80 -0.50 -10.16 -0.33
CA LYS A 80 -0.52 -9.20 -1.44
C LYS A 80 -1.96 -8.75 -1.68
N ILE A 81 -2.20 -7.46 -1.52
CA ILE A 81 -3.54 -6.88 -1.70
C ILE A 81 -3.58 -6.17 -3.05
N ARG A 82 -4.37 -6.68 -3.99
CA ARG A 82 -4.41 -6.21 -5.38
C ARG A 82 -4.93 -4.78 -5.47
N TRP A 83 -4.20 -3.92 -6.16
CA TRP A 83 -4.65 -2.59 -6.56
C TRP A 83 -5.31 -2.66 -7.94
N ASN A 84 -6.52 -2.11 -8.08
CA ASN A 84 -7.24 -2.12 -9.35
C ASN A 84 -8.27 -0.97 -9.42
N LYS A 85 -8.87 -0.79 -10.61
CA LYS A 85 -9.84 0.28 -10.88
C LYS A 85 -11.09 0.22 -9.97
N ARG A 86 -11.54 -0.96 -9.54
CA ARG A 86 -12.71 -1.09 -8.64
C ARG A 86 -12.37 -0.54 -7.26
N THR A 87 -11.22 -0.91 -6.70
CA THR A 87 -10.77 -0.43 -5.40
C THR A 87 -10.50 1.07 -5.42
N LYS A 88 -9.88 1.59 -6.50
CA LYS A 88 -9.70 3.02 -6.70
C LYS A 88 -11.04 3.77 -6.64
N ARG A 89 -12.02 3.35 -7.43
CA ARG A 89 -13.36 3.98 -7.45
C ARG A 89 -14.02 3.99 -6.07
N TYR A 90 -13.92 2.88 -5.35
CA TYR A 90 -14.46 2.79 -3.99
C TYR A 90 -13.81 3.81 -3.05
N LEU A 91 -12.48 3.84 -2.98
CA LEU A 91 -11.75 4.77 -2.12
C LEU A 91 -12.03 6.24 -2.47
N THR A 92 -12.06 6.58 -3.76
CA THR A 92 -12.35 7.96 -4.20
C THR A 92 -13.79 8.39 -3.93
N LYS A 93 -14.72 7.44 -3.72
CA LYS A 93 -16.11 7.75 -3.38
C LYS A 93 -16.26 8.06 -1.89
N ILE A 94 -15.51 7.38 -1.03
CA ILE A 94 -15.59 7.55 0.43
C ILE A 94 -14.69 8.68 0.96
N ALA A 95 -13.68 9.10 0.18
CA ALA A 95 -12.77 10.18 0.55
C ALA A 95 -13.24 11.57 0.07
N LYS A 96 -14.37 11.64 -0.64
CA LYS A 96 -15.09 12.87 -0.99
C LYS A 96 -16.19 13.09 0.03
#